data_AF-A0A2E9UUA1-F1
#
_entry.id   AF-A0A2E9UUA1-F1
#
_cell.length_a   1.000
_cell.length_b   1.000
_cell.length_c   1.000
_cell.angle_alpha   90.00
_cell.angle_beta   90.00
_cell.angle_gamma   90.00
#
_symmetry.space_group_name_H-M   'P 1'
#
loop_
_entity.id
_entity.type
_entity.pdbx_description
1 polymer ?
#
loop_
_entity_poly.entity_id
_entity_poly.type
_entity_poly.pdbx_seq_one_letter_code
_entity_poly.pdbx_strand_id
1 'polypeptide(L)'
;MSKELLELMNDRLQKTEQALFQFKLDLERDPTSKLPSDLLSIVDEICSQLPHMPTTSSRKIAQRLQPMLQTLDEIIKSLAAVNPDSTNGDKQFVNKAVKRYRQVQNSRKVL
;
A
#
# COMPACT_ATOMS: atom_id res chain seq x y z
N MET A 1 -13.10 6.35 -17.63
CA MET A 1 -12.58 6.82 -16.34
C MET A 1 -12.71 8.33 -16.31
N SER A 2 -13.45 8.91 -15.35
CA SER A 2 -13.50 10.37 -15.19
C SER A 2 -12.11 10.90 -14.81
N LYS A 3 -11.74 12.09 -15.27
CA LYS A 3 -10.50 12.77 -14.85
C LYS A 3 -10.40 12.86 -13.33
N GLU A 4 -11.53 13.09 -12.68
CA GLU A 4 -11.65 13.21 -11.22
C GLU A 4 -11.21 11.96 -10.46
N LEU A 5 -11.54 10.76 -10.98
CA LEU A 5 -11.12 9.50 -10.35
C LEU A 5 -9.61 9.30 -10.44
N LEU A 6 -9.01 9.71 -11.57
CA LEU A 6 -7.56 9.62 -11.75
C LEU A 6 -6.82 10.62 -10.86
N GLU A 7 -7.34 11.84 -10.73
CA GLU A 7 -6.79 12.86 -9.82
C GLU A 7 -6.91 12.42 -8.36
N LEU A 8 -8.07 11.89 -7.95
CA LEU A 8 -8.28 11.34 -6.61
C LEU A 8 -7.29 10.20 -6.30
N MET A 9 -7.03 9.32 -7.27
CA MET A 9 -6.10 8.21 -7.07
C MET A 9 -4.64 8.67 -6.99
N ASN A 10 -4.27 9.69 -7.79
CA ASN A 10 -2.94 10.27 -7.70
C ASN A 10 -2.71 11.02 -6.37
N ASP A 11 -3.71 11.75 -5.87
CA ASP A 11 -3.66 12.39 -4.56
C ASP A 11 -3.50 11.36 -3.43
N ARG A 12 -4.29 10.28 -3.47
CA ARG A 12 -4.20 9.20 -2.48
C ARG A 12 -2.85 8.47 -2.53
N LEU A 13 -2.30 8.21 -3.72
CA LEU A 13 -0.94 7.66 -3.87
C LEU A 13 0.09 8.58 -3.24
N GLN A 14 0.03 9.89 -3.53
CA GLN A 14 0.98 10.85 -2.99
C GLN A 14 0.92 10.95 -1.46
N LYS A 15 -0.28 10.97 -0.89
CA LYS A 15 -0.46 10.95 0.57
C LYS A 15 0.09 9.67 1.19
N THR A 16 -0.13 8.53 0.54
CA THR A 16 0.38 7.23 0.99
C THR A 16 1.90 7.19 0.96
N GLU A 17 2.54 7.70 -0.10
CA GLU A 17 4.00 7.80 -0.21
C GLU A 17 4.59 8.66 0.91
N GLN A 18 4.01 9.84 1.15
CA GLN A 18 4.46 10.74 2.21
C GLN A 18 4.30 10.12 3.59
N ALA A 19 3.15 9.50 3.86
CA ALA A 19 2.88 8.86 5.14
C ALA A 19 3.80 7.65 5.37
N LEU A 20 4.11 6.86 4.34
CA LEU A 20 5.08 5.77 4.43
C LEU A 20 6.50 6.27 4.72
N PHE A 21 6.91 7.34 4.04
CA PHE A 21 8.22 7.94 4.27
C PHE A 21 8.33 8.47 5.69
N GLN A 22 7.32 9.20 6.16
CA GLN A 22 7.30 9.72 7.52
C GLN A 22 7.30 8.60 8.56
N PHE A 23 6.48 7.56 8.37
CA PHE A 23 6.42 6.43 9.29
C PHE A 23 7.74 5.66 9.37
N LYS A 24 8.46 5.54 8.25
CA LYS A 24 9.79 4.94 8.24
C LYS A 24 10.76 5.73 9.13
N LEU A 25 10.75 7.06 9.05
CA LEU A 25 11.56 7.92 9.93
C LEU A 25 11.12 7.80 11.39
N ASP A 26 9.82 7.69 11.65
CA ASP A 26 9.29 7.52 13.00
C ASP A 26 9.71 6.17 13.60
N LEU A 27 9.78 5.09 12.81
CA LEU A 27 10.30 3.79 13.24
C LEU A 27 11.79 3.81 13.57
N GLU A 28 12.58 4.58 12.83
CA GLU A 28 14.01 4.76 13.15
C GLU A 28 14.20 5.49 14.48
N ARG A 29 13.23 6.32 14.88
CA ARG A 29 13.23 7.06 16.16
C ARG A 29 12.61 6.27 17.30
N ASP A 30 11.51 5.57 17.03
CA ASP A 30 10.77 4.73 17.96
C ASP A 30 10.35 3.43 17.26
N PRO A 31 11.08 2.31 17.49
CA PRO A 31 10.81 1.03 16.86
C PRO A 31 9.51 0.36 17.37
N THR A 32 8.84 0.95 18.36
CA THR A 32 7.55 0.48 18.88
C THR A 32 6.35 1.22 18.28
N SER A 33 6.60 2.16 17.36
CA SER A 33 5.56 2.91 16.64
C SER A 33 4.58 1.97 15.94
N LYS A 34 3.28 2.22 16.09
CA LYS A 34 2.24 1.40 15.45
C LYS A 34 1.94 1.90 14.05
N LEU A 35 1.75 0.96 13.14
CA LEU A 35 1.37 1.29 11.76
C LEU A 35 0.02 2.02 11.77
N PRO A 36 -0.12 3.18 11.11
CA PRO A 36 -1.39 3.88 11.07
C PRO A 36 -2.44 3.07 10.31
N SER A 37 -3.60 2.81 10.93
CA SER A 37 -4.72 2.10 10.29
C SER A 37 -5.24 2.81 9.04
N ASP A 38 -5.12 4.13 8.99
CA ASP A 38 -5.52 4.95 7.84
C ASP A 38 -4.63 4.67 6.63
N LEU A 39 -3.32 4.47 6.84
CA LEU A 39 -2.36 4.15 5.78
C LEU A 39 -2.73 2.82 5.10
N LEU A 40 -3.02 1.81 5.92
CA LEU A 40 -3.47 0.52 5.45
C LEU A 40 -4.77 0.67 4.64
N SER A 41 -5.77 1.35 5.19
CA SER A 41 -7.07 1.55 4.55
C SER A 41 -6.93 2.20 3.18
N ILE A 42 -6.12 3.25 3.03
CA ILE A 42 -5.89 3.93 1.75
C ILE A 42 -5.24 2.98 0.72
N VAL A 43 -4.27 2.17 1.16
CA VAL A 43 -3.59 1.19 0.28
C VAL A 43 -4.58 0.13 -0.23
N ASP A 44 -5.47 -0.38 0.63
CA ASP A 44 -6.49 -1.35 0.20
C ASP A 44 -7.52 -0.70 -0.73
N GLU A 45 -7.91 0.54 -0.47
CA GLU A 45 -8.79 1.29 -1.38
C GLU A 45 -8.15 1.45 -2.76
N ILE A 46 -6.87 1.88 -2.85
CA ILE A 46 -6.16 1.98 -4.13
C ILE A 46 -6.11 0.60 -4.81
N CYS A 47 -5.75 -0.45 -4.08
CA CYS A 47 -5.72 -1.82 -4.60
C CYS A 47 -7.09 -2.29 -5.11
N SER A 48 -8.17 -1.89 -4.44
CA SER A 48 -9.54 -2.26 -4.80
C SER A 48 -10.04 -1.56 -6.07
N GLN A 49 -9.51 -0.38 -6.38
CA GLN A 49 -9.88 0.41 -7.56
C GLN A 49 -9.11 -0.01 -8.81
N LEU A 50 -7.90 -0.57 -8.66
CA LEU A 50 -7.07 -1.04 -9.78
C LEU A 50 -7.80 -1.94 -10.82
N PRO A 51 -8.64 -2.94 -10.44
CA PRO A 51 -9.43 -3.75 -11.38
C PRO A 51 -10.56 -3.00 -12.09
N HIS A 52 -10.92 -1.80 -11.64
CA HIS A 52 -11.99 -0.98 -12.23
C HIS A 52 -11.44 0.14 -13.13
N MET A 53 -10.14 0.37 -13.11
CA MET A 53 -9.49 1.38 -13.95
C MET A 53 -9.25 0.89 -15.39
N PRO A 54 -9.03 1.78 -16.36
CA PRO A 54 -8.47 1.41 -17.66
C PRO A 54 -7.07 0.78 -17.50
N THR A 55 -6.70 -0.16 -18.37
CA THR A 55 -5.44 -0.92 -18.29
C THR A 55 -4.20 -0.02 -18.21
N THR A 56 -4.16 1.05 -19.01
CA THR A 56 -3.02 2.00 -19.06
C THR A 56 -2.83 2.77 -17.75
N SER A 57 -3.92 3.27 -17.17
CA SER A 57 -3.90 3.98 -15.88
C SER A 57 -3.63 3.04 -14.71
N SER A 58 -4.27 1.86 -14.73
CA SER A 58 -4.05 0.79 -13.77
C SER A 58 -2.56 0.39 -13.73
N ARG A 59 -1.90 0.26 -14.88
CA ARG A 59 -0.45 -0.01 -14.98
C ARG A 59 0.39 1.08 -14.32
N LYS A 60 0.14 2.35 -14.63
CA LYS A 60 0.89 3.49 -14.05
C LYS A 60 0.74 3.54 -12.53
N ILE A 61 -0.48 3.38 -12.03
CA ILE A 61 -0.78 3.39 -10.60
C ILE A 61 -0.14 2.17 -9.92
N ALA A 62 -0.20 1.00 -10.55
CA ALA A 62 0.43 -0.21 -10.04
C ALA A 62 1.96 -0.08 -9.92
N GLN A 63 2.64 0.46 -10.93
CA GLN A 63 4.08 0.69 -10.89
C GLN A 63 4.49 1.60 -9.72
N ARG A 64 3.66 2.61 -9.41
CA ARG A 64 3.88 3.53 -8.29
C ARG A 64 3.55 2.88 -6.94
N LEU A 65 2.52 2.03 -6.90
CA LEU A 65 2.09 1.31 -5.69
C LEU A 65 3.04 0.17 -5.30
N GLN A 66 3.73 -0.44 -6.26
CA GLN A 66 4.66 -1.55 -6.00
C GLN A 66 5.72 -1.25 -4.94
N PRO A 67 6.53 -0.16 -5.04
CA PRO A 67 7.50 0.16 -4.02
C PRO A 67 6.86 0.44 -2.66
N MET A 68 5.66 1.06 -2.62
CA MET A 68 4.93 1.30 -1.38
C MET A 68 4.55 0.00 -0.67
N LEU A 69 4.06 -0.99 -1.41
CA LEU A 69 3.73 -2.31 -0.88
C LEU A 69 4.97 -3.06 -0.37
N GLN A 70 6.12 -2.89 -1.03
CA GLN A 70 7.39 -3.44 -0.56
C GLN A 70 7.82 -2.78 0.76
N THR A 71 7.76 -1.44 0.84
CA THR A 71 8.09 -0.71 2.08
C THR A 71 7.16 -1.10 3.23
N LEU A 72 5.86 -1.27 2.98
CA LEU A 72 4.91 -1.77 3.98
C LEU A 72 5.26 -3.17 4.50
N ASP A 73 5.66 -4.08 3.61
CA ASP A 73 6.08 -5.43 3.98
C ASP A 73 7.35 -5.42 4.83
N GLU A 74 8.34 -4.58 4.48
CA GLU A 74 9.55 -4.36 5.28
C GLU A 74 9.24 -3.80 6.66
N ILE A 75 8.40 -2.76 6.72
CA ILE A 75 7.94 -2.14 7.97
C ILE A 75 7.29 -3.18 8.89
N ILE A 76 6.37 -3.98 8.36
CA ILE A 76 5.67 -5.00 9.15
C ILE A 76 6.63 -6.08 9.65
N LYS A 77 7.61 -6.48 8.83
CA LYS A 77 8.65 -7.43 9.25
C LYS A 77 9.47 -6.86 10.41
N SER A 78 9.88 -5.60 10.32
CA SER A 78 10.61 -4.92 11.39
C SER A 78 9.77 -4.83 12.67
N LEU A 79 8.50 -4.44 12.55
CA LEU A 79 7.59 -4.36 13.69
C LEU A 79 7.30 -5.73 14.30
N ALA A 80 7.15 -6.78 13.49
CA ALA A 80 6.91 -8.14 13.99
C ALA A 80 8.14 -8.71 14.73
N ALA A 81 9.36 -8.26 14.38
CA ALA A 81 10.57 -8.64 15.12
C ALA A 81 10.62 -8.01 16.52
N VAL A 82 9.98 -6.86 16.72
CA VAL A 82 9.94 -6.13 18.00
C VAL A 82 8.71 -6.50 18.82
N ASN A 83 7.54 -6.62 18.19
CA ASN A 83 6.25 -6.85 18.85
C ASN A 83 5.31 -7.73 17.99
N PRO A 84 5.52 -9.06 17.99
CA PRO A 84 4.85 -9.99 17.07
C PRO A 84 3.33 -10.07 17.30
N ASP A 85 2.87 -10.01 18.55
CA ASP A 85 1.44 -10.14 18.87
C ASP A 85 0.62 -8.91 18.41
N SER A 86 1.23 -7.71 18.45
CA SER A 86 0.57 -6.47 18.05
C SER A 86 0.49 -6.27 16.53
N THR A 87 1.21 -7.07 15.73
CA THR A 87 1.40 -6.85 14.28
C THR A 87 0.68 -7.89 13.41
N ASN A 88 0.06 -8.90 14.02
CA ASN A 88 -0.67 -9.94 13.31
C ASN A 88 -1.85 -9.41 12.47
N GLY A 89 -2.54 -8.36 12.94
CA GLY A 89 -3.60 -7.69 12.19
C GLY A 89 -3.07 -6.97 10.96
N ASP A 90 -2.03 -6.15 11.15
CA ASP A 90 -1.39 -5.37 10.08
C ASP A 90 -0.79 -6.28 8.99
N LYS A 91 -0.16 -7.38 9.41
CA LYS A 91 0.39 -8.40 8.51
C LYS A 91 -0.68 -9.06 7.64
N GLN A 92 -1.82 -9.42 8.23
CA GLN A 92 -2.94 -9.97 7.45
C GLN A 92 -3.48 -8.96 6.44
N PHE A 93 -3.55 -7.69 6.83
CA PHE A 93 -3.99 -6.62 5.96
C PHE A 93 -3.05 -6.44 4.76
N VAL A 94 -1.75 -6.30 4.99
CA VAL A 94 -0.77 -6.11 3.90
C VAL A 94 -0.73 -7.32 3.00
N ASN A 95 -0.80 -8.54 3.54
CA ASN A 95 -0.93 -9.75 2.72
C ASN A 95 -2.17 -9.72 1.81
N LYS A 96 -3.31 -9.23 2.31
CA LYS A 96 -4.54 -9.07 1.51
C LYS A 96 -4.34 -8.03 0.40
N ALA A 97 -3.76 -6.87 0.71
CA ALA A 97 -3.47 -5.82 -0.26
C ALA A 97 -2.49 -6.30 -1.35
N VAL A 98 -1.39 -6.96 -0.96
CA VAL A 98 -0.41 -7.56 -1.88
C VAL A 98 -1.06 -8.64 -2.75
N LYS A 99 -1.94 -9.48 -2.19
CA LYS A 99 -2.67 -10.50 -2.97
C LYS A 99 -3.57 -9.85 -4.01
N ARG A 100 -4.32 -8.81 -3.66
CA ARG A 100 -5.15 -8.04 -4.60
C ARG A 100 -4.32 -7.38 -5.69
N TYR A 101 -3.22 -6.74 -5.32
CA TYR A 101 -2.26 -6.16 -6.26
C TYR A 101 -1.77 -7.20 -7.28
N ARG A 102 -1.29 -8.37 -6.81
CA ARG A 102 -0.83 -9.47 -7.67
C ARG A 102 -1.93 -10.01 -8.57
N GLN A 103 -3.16 -10.16 -8.06
CA GLN A 103 -4.31 -10.57 -8.88
C GLN A 103 -4.57 -9.59 -10.02
N VAL A 104 -4.46 -8.27 -9.77
CA VAL A 104 -4.61 -7.27 -10.84
C VAL A 104 -3.47 -7.35 -11.86
N GLN A 105 -2.23 -7.51 -11.40
CA GLN A 105 -1.08 -7.68 -12.30
C GLN A 105 -1.24 -8.90 -13.22
N ASN A 106 -1.62 -10.05 -12.65
CA ASN A 106 -1.78 -11.31 -13.37
C ASN A 106 -3.00 -11.32 -14.31
N SER A 107 -4.14 -10.82 -13.85
CA SER A 107 -5.40 -10.82 -14.64
C SER A 107 -5.37 -9.88 -15.83
N ARG A 108 -4.56 -8.81 -15.76
CA ARG A 108 -4.50 -7.79 -16.81
C ARG A 108 -3.24 -7.86 -17.67
N LYS A 109 -2.42 -8.92 -17.54
CA LYS A 109 -1.12 -9.09 -18.22
C LYS A 109 -0.32 -7.78 -18.18
N VAL A 110 -0.25 -7.19 -16.98
CA VAL A 110 0.44 -5.91 -16.79
C VAL A 110 1.96 -6.08 -16.87
N LEU A 111 2.43 -7.34 -16.77
CA LEU A 111 3.74 -7.84 -17.16
C LEU A 111 3.58 -8.88 -18.28
#